data_AF-A0A916R0F9-F1
#
_entry.id   AF-A0A916R0F9-F1
#
_cell.length_a   1.000
_cell.length_b   1.000
_cell.length_c   1.000
_cell.angle_alpha   90.00
_cell.angle_beta   90.00
_cell.angle_gamma   90.00
#
_symmetry.space_group_name_H-M   'P 1'
#
loop_
_entity.id
_entity.type
_entity.pdbx_description
1 polymer ?
#
loop_
_entity_poly.entity_id
_entity_poly.type
_entity_poly.pdbx_seq_one_letter_code
_entity_poly.pdbx_strand_id
1 'polypeptide(L)' 'MLRYKAQLRGIKVIITEESYTSQSSCLDGDDLPKYGEKKPKFSGKRVTRGLYKTRENKLLNADVNGSLNIIKK' A
#
# COMPACT_ATOMS: atom_id res chain seq x y z
N MET A 1 -20.73 -5.42 1.54
CA MET A 1 -21.46 -4.15 1.30
C MET A 1 -20.82 -3.26 0.23
N LEU A 2 -19.50 -3.00 0.26
CA LEU A 2 -18.80 -2.13 -0.70
C LEU A 2 -18.92 -2.58 -2.17
N ARG A 3 -18.58 -3.84 -2.48
CA ARG A 3 -18.70 -4.42 -3.83
C ARG A 3 -20.09 -4.22 -4.44
N TYR A 4 -21.13 -4.57 -3.68
CA TYR A 4 -22.53 -4.45 -4.12
C TYR A 4 -22.92 -2.99 -4.42
N LYS A 5 -22.64 -2.05 -3.50
CA LYS A 5 -22.97 -0.63 -3.69
C LYS A 5 -22.22 -0.01 -4.87
N ALA A 6 -20.96 -0.40 -5.07
CA ALA A 6 -20.16 0.03 -6.22
C ALA A 6 -20.72 -0.52 -7.54
N GLN A 7 -21.11 -1.79 -7.57
CA GLN A 7 -21.72 -2.42 -8.74
C GLN A 7 -23.03 -1.74 -9.16
N LEU A 8 -23.89 -1.34 -8.20
CA LEU A 8 -25.11 -0.57 -8.49
C LEU A 8 -24.84 0.77 -9.19
N ARG A 9 -23.60 1.29 -9.11
CA ARG A 9 -23.16 2.52 -9.75
C ARG A 9 -22.23 2.29 -10.95
N GLY A 10 -22.10 1.04 -11.41
CA GLY A 10 -21.18 0.68 -12.51
C GLY A 10 -19.70 0.72 -12.16
N ILE A 11 -19.34 0.75 -10.87
CA ILE A 11 -17.95 0.80 -10.40
C ILE A 11 -17.45 -0.63 -10.15
N LYS A 12 -16.37 -1.02 -10.84
CA LYS A 12 -15.72 -2.32 -10.64
C LYS A 12 -14.86 -2.30 -9.37
N VAL A 13 -15.10 -3.23 -8.46
CA VAL A 13 -14.30 -3.42 -7.25
C VAL A 13 -13.41 -4.65 -7.40
N ILE A 14 -12.11 -4.42 -7.50
CA ILE A 14 -11.08 -5.46 -7.54
C ILE A 14 -10.60 -5.70 -6.10
N ILE A 15 -10.52 -6.96 -5.67
CA ILE A 15 -9.90 -7.31 -4.39
C ILE A 15 -8.51 -7.84 -4.68
N THR A 16 -7.54 -7.35 -3.92
CA THR A 16 -6.16 -7.82 -3.88
C THR A 16 -5.74 -8.01 -2.42
N GLU A 17 -4.64 -8.70 -2.20
CA GLU A 17 -4.10 -8.96 -0.86
C GLU A 17 -3.17 -7.84 -0.38
N GLU A 18 -3.14 -7.60 0.94
CA GLU A 18 -2.49 -6.42 1.52
C GLU A 18 -1.04 -6.67 1.98
N SER A 19 -0.41 -7.79 1.63
CA SER A 19 0.93 -8.08 2.15
C SER A 19 1.92 -6.98 1.77
N TYR A 20 2.66 -6.54 2.79
CA TYR A 20 3.75 -5.57 2.72
C TYR A 20 3.40 -4.14 2.28
N THR A 21 2.11 -3.81 2.08
CA THR A 21 1.66 -2.48 1.62
C THR A 21 1.90 -1.37 2.65
N SER A 22 1.96 -1.72 3.94
CA SER A 22 2.23 -0.77 5.03
C SER A 22 3.72 -0.56 5.33
N GLN A 23 4.61 -1.35 4.72
CA GLN A 23 6.05 -1.35 5.00
C GLN A 23 6.86 -0.82 3.81
N SER A 24 6.47 -1.21 2.60
CA SER A 24 7.02 -0.72 1.33
C SER A 24 6.74 0.77 1.12
N SER A 25 7.65 1.45 0.43
CA SER A 25 7.53 2.85 0.08
C SER A 25 6.90 3.00 -1.29
N CYS A 26 5.70 3.61 -1.36
CA CYS A 26 5.05 3.84 -2.65
C CYS A 26 5.86 4.80 -3.54
N LEU A 27 6.53 5.79 -2.94
CA LEU A 27 7.29 6.82 -3.65
C LEU A 27 8.67 6.36 -4.12
N ASP A 28 9.29 5.41 -3.40
CA ASP A 28 10.60 4.87 -3.80
C ASP A 28 10.46 3.68 -4.75
N GLY A 29 9.22 3.25 -5.04
CA GLY A 29 8.95 2.20 -6.01
C GLY A 29 9.26 0.79 -5.52
N ASP A 30 9.26 0.55 -4.21
CA ASP A 30 9.53 -0.75 -3.61
C ASP A 30 8.70 -1.89 -4.23
N ASP A 31 9.29 -3.09 -4.30
CA ASP A 31 8.60 -4.30 -4.74
C ASP A 31 7.55 -4.74 -3.71
N LEU A 32 6.41 -5.21 -4.22
CA LEU A 32 5.27 -5.68 -3.43
C LEU A 32 5.07 -7.18 -3.67
N PRO A 33 5.85 -8.05 -3.02
CA PRO A 33 5.69 -9.49 -3.18
C PRO A 33 4.35 -9.96 -2.61
N LYS A 34 3.91 -11.12 -3.06
CA LYS A 34 2.70 -11.77 -2.56
C LYS A 34 2.94 -12.41 -1.19
N TYR A 35 1.86 -12.73 -0.50
CA TYR A 35 1.93 -13.49 0.75
C TYR A 35 2.67 -14.82 0.53
N GLY A 36 3.69 -15.09 1.35
CA GLY A 36 4.51 -16.31 1.27
C GLY A 36 5.76 -16.19 0.40
N GLU A 37 5.91 -15.11 -0.37
CA GLU A 37 7.14 -14.82 -1.11
C GLU A 37 8.21 -14.18 -0.21
N LYS A 38 9.46 -14.16 -0.68
CA LYS A 38 10.59 -13.61 0.07
C LYS A 38 10.42 -12.10 0.24
N LYS A 39 10.31 -11.66 1.49
CA LYS A 39 10.24 -10.24 1.85
C LYS A 39 11.53 -9.50 1.47
N PRO A 40 11.48 -8.47 0.60
CA PRO A 40 12.64 -7.64 0.29
C PRO A 40 12.93 -6.64 1.43
N LYS A 41 14.07 -5.97 1.32
CA LYS A 41 14.37 -4.82 2.18
C LYS A 41 13.70 -3.58 1.59
N PHE A 42 12.75 -3.02 2.32
CA PHE A 42 12.05 -1.79 1.93
C PHE A 42 12.93 -0.56 2.13
N SER A 43 12.75 0.44 1.26
CA SER A 43 13.53 1.68 1.25
C SER A 43 13.12 2.63 2.37
N GLY A 44 11.85 2.62 2.74
CA GLY A 44 11.25 3.47 3.75
C GLY A 44 10.80 2.70 4.99
N LYS A 45 10.17 3.43 5.92
CA LYS A 45 9.63 2.84 7.14
C LYS A 45 8.44 3.62 7.67
N ARG A 46 7.48 2.89 8.24
CA ARG A 46 6.46 3.48 9.11
C ARG A 46 7.13 3.93 10.40
N VAL A 47 6.95 5.20 10.77
CA VAL A 47 7.56 5.77 11.98
C VAL A 47 6.59 5.60 13.15
N THR A 48 5.34 6.01 12.96
CA THR A 48 4.25 5.89 13.94
C THR A 48 2.91 5.69 13.22
N ARG A 49 1.81 5.56 13.98
CA ARG A 49 0.47 5.59 13.39
C ARG A 49 0.27 6.91 12.64
N GLY A 50 -0.20 6.82 11.40
CA GLY A 50 -0.42 7.99 10.54
C GLY A 50 0.84 8.55 9.86
N LEU A 51 2.05 8.11 10.21
CA LEU A 51 3.29 8.69 9.66
C LEU A 51 4.22 7.64 9.03
N TYR A 52 4.57 7.85 7.77
CA TYR A 52 5.53 7.05 7.01
C TYR A 52 6.67 7.94 6.50
N LYS A 53 7.89 7.40 6.49
CA LYS A 53 9.12 8.08 6.04
C LYS A 53 9.75 7.33 4.87
N THR A 54 9.97 8.00 3.75
CA THR A 54 10.68 7.43 2.58
C THR A 54 12.18 7.39 2.76
N ARG A 55 12.90 6.80 1.80
CA ARG A 55 14.36 6.82 1.73
C ARG A 55 14.93 8.24 1.70
N GLU A 56 14.27 9.16 1.00
CA GLU A 56 14.67 10.58 0.92
C GLU A 56 14.24 11.40 2.16
N ASN A 57 13.84 10.74 3.24
CA ASN A 57 13.34 11.37 4.46
C ASN A 57 12.06 12.21 4.30
N LYS A 58 11.34 12.07 3.17
CA LYS A 58 10.03 12.69 2.98
C LYS A 58 9.02 12.00 3.89
N LEU A 59 8.15 12.80 4.51
CA LEU A 59 7.09 12.32 5.37
C LEU A 59 5.77 12.30 4.60
N LEU A 60 5.01 11.24 4.78
CA LEU A 60 3.68 11.09 4.21
C LEU A 60 2.74 10.40 5.20
N ASN A 61 1.45 10.55 4.94
CA ASN A 61 0.45 9.82 5.70
C ASN A 61 0.58 8.31 5.43
N ALA A 62 0.66 7.51 6.49
CA ALA A 62 0.87 6.07 6.38
C ALA A 62 -0.29 5.33 5.67
N ASP A 63 -1.52 5.80 5.81
CA ASP A 63 -2.69 5.20 5.16
C ASP A 63 -2.74 5.57 3.67
N VAL A 64 -2.27 6.76 3.31
CA VAL A 64 -2.05 7.16 1.91
C VAL A 64 -0.95 6.30 1.26
N ASN A 65 0.16 6.04 1.97
CA ASN A 65 1.19 5.10 1.50
C ASN A 65 0.60 3.73 1.18
N GLY A 66 -0.13 3.15 2.15
CA GLY A 66 -0.76 1.85 2.02
C GLY A 66 -1.75 1.80 0.85
N SER A 67 -2.59 2.84 0.73
CA SER A 67 -3.58 2.93 -0.36
C SER A 67 -2.92 3.00 -1.74
N LEU A 68 -1.83 3.76 -1.89
CA LEU A 68 -1.07 3.83 -3.14
C LEU A 68 -0.39 2.49 -3.48
N ASN A 69 0.11 1.78 -2.48
CA ASN A 69 0.68 0.44 -2.67
C ASN A 69 -0.39 -0.59 -3.08
N ILE A 70 -1.64 -0.47 -2.59
CA ILE A 70 -2.75 -1.31 -3.06
C ILE A 70 -3.08 -1.03 -4.53
N ILE A 71 -3.03 0.23 -4.97
CA ILE A 71 -3.26 0.61 -6.38
C ILE A 71 -2.19 0.02 -7.30
N LYS A 72 -0.94 -0.10 -6.82
CA LYS A 72 0.19 -0.65 -7.60
C LYS A 72 0.12 -2.17 -7.80
N LYS A 73 -0.62 -2.90 -6.96
CA LYS A 73 -0.62 -4.36 -6.88
C LYS A 73 -1.72 -5.02 -7.71
#